data_AF-A0AAU0F1R8-F1
#
_entry.id   AF-A0AAU0F1R8-F1
#
_cell.length_a   1.000
_cell.length_b   1.000
_cell.length_c   1.000
_cell.angle_alpha   90.00
_cell.angle_beta   90.00
_cell.angle_gamma   90.00
#
_symmetry.space_group_name_H-M   'P 1'
#
loop_
_entity.id
_entity.type
_entity.pdbx_description
1 polymer ?
#
loop_
_entity_poly.entity_id
_entity_poly.type
_entity_poly.pdbx_seq_one_letter_code
_entity_poly.pdbx_strand_id
1 'polypeptide(L)'
;MATKSYAKRMVETRLLIDGLKDMKDDLPVSIHPNTADNIETLRTKAETLNSEQESMKAQLKKKTEELKDVMENLDKVSGDTKKRIKLDVPQSLWKKFGIEDKK
;
A
#
# COMPACT_ATOMS: atom_id res chain seq x y z
N MET A 1 -11.85 20.63 9.03
CA MET A 1 -12.77 19.73 9.75
C MET A 1 -12.01 18.47 10.12
N ALA A 2 -11.87 18.15 11.40
CA ALA A 2 -11.17 16.93 11.83
C ALA A 2 -11.89 15.71 11.25
N THR A 3 -11.23 14.99 10.33
CA THR A 3 -11.76 13.78 9.74
C THR A 3 -11.88 12.73 10.84
N LYS A 4 -13.11 12.30 11.16
CA LYS A 4 -13.35 11.20 12.10
C LYS A 4 -12.50 10.00 11.69
N SER A 5 -11.81 9.38 12.66
CA SER A 5 -11.05 8.13 12.47
C SER A 5 -11.93 7.05 11.83
N TYR A 6 -11.34 6.19 11.00
CA TYR A 6 -12.03 5.09 10.30
C TYR A 6 -12.88 4.25 11.26
N ALA A 7 -12.30 3.82 12.40
CA ALA A 7 -13.00 3.02 13.40
C ALA A 7 -14.25 3.74 13.94
N LYS A 8 -14.13 5.04 14.24
CA LYS A 8 -15.25 5.85 14.73
C LYS A 8 -16.37 5.93 13.68
N ARG A 9 -16.03 6.09 12.39
CA ARG A 9 -17.02 6.09 11.30
C ARG A 9 -17.73 4.73 11.18
N MET A 10 -17.00 3.62 11.25
CA MET A 10 -17.61 2.29 11.13
C MET A 10 -18.57 1.95 12.28
N VAL A 11 -18.26 2.42 13.50
CA VAL A 11 -19.14 2.26 14.67
C VAL A 11 -20.37 3.14 14.56
N GLU A 12 -20.21 4.42 14.23
CA GLU A 12 -21.34 5.34 14.05
C GLU A 12 -22.28 4.86 12.93
N THR A 13 -21.73 4.39 11.80
CA THR A 13 -22.52 3.84 10.69
C THR A 13 -23.27 2.58 11.10
N ARG A 14 -22.68 1.73 11.95
CA ARG A 14 -23.37 0.55 12.49
C ARG A 14 -24.58 0.95 13.35
N LEU A 15 -24.39 1.89 14.28
CA LEU A 15 -25.47 2.41 15.12
C LEU A 15 -26.60 3.02 14.28
N LEU A 16 -26.26 3.70 13.18
CA LEU A 16 -27.24 4.22 12.24
C LEU A 16 -28.04 3.10 11.55
N ILE A 17 -27.37 2.05 11.07
CA ILE A 17 -28.04 0.88 10.46
C ILE A 17 -28.97 0.22 11.48
N ASP A 18 -28.49 0.00 12.71
CA ASP A 18 -29.25 -0.64 13.78
C ASP A 18 -30.51 0.18 14.09
N GLY A 19 -30.38 1.51 14.25
CA GLY A 19 -31.53 2.40 14.48
C GLY A 19 -32.52 2.43 13.30
N LEU A 20 -32.04 2.38 12.06
CA LEU A 20 -32.90 2.31 10.87
C LEU A 20 -33.66 0.97 10.77
N LYS A 21 -33.04 -0.14 11.20
CA LYS A 21 -33.66 -1.46 11.22
C LYS A 21 -34.69 -1.59 12.34
N ASP A 22 -34.43 -1.00 13.51
CA ASP A 22 -35.35 -0.99 14.65
C ASP A 22 -36.59 -0.12 14.38
N MET A 23 -36.43 1.01 13.67
CA MET A 23 -37.53 1.93 13.32
C MET A 23 -38.20 1.61 11.97
N LYS A 24 -38.05 0.39 11.42
CA LYS A 24 -38.48 0.04 10.05
C LYS A 24 -39.93 0.44 9.70
N ASP A 25 -40.83 0.44 10.67
CA ASP A 25 -42.28 0.72 10.50
C ASP A 25 -42.64 2.21 10.76
N ASP A 26 -41.71 3.00 11.29
CA ASP A 26 -41.86 4.43 11.64
C ASP A 26 -40.72 5.28 11.04
N LEU A 27 -40.21 4.85 9.87
CA LEU A 27 -39.17 5.60 9.18
C LEU A 27 -39.74 6.95 8.69
N PRO A 28 -38.96 8.04 8.81
CA PRO A 28 -39.33 9.31 8.20
C PRO A 28 -39.61 9.15 6.71
N VAL A 29 -40.65 9.80 6.19
CA VAL A 29 -41.10 9.70 4.79
C VAL A 29 -39.98 9.96 3.77
N SER A 30 -38.96 10.73 4.14
CA SER A 30 -37.80 11.05 3.29
C SER A 30 -36.75 9.92 3.20
N ILE A 31 -36.84 8.87 4.02
CA ILE A 31 -35.86 7.78 4.07
C ILE A 31 -36.45 6.53 3.41
N HIS A 32 -35.79 6.07 2.35
CA HIS A 32 -36.21 4.86 1.65
C HIS A 32 -35.96 3.62 2.51
N PRO A 33 -36.87 2.61 2.56
CA PRO A 33 -36.68 1.40 3.36
C PRO A 33 -35.34 0.67 3.09
N ASN A 34 -34.93 0.57 1.83
CA ASN A 34 -33.64 -0.05 1.43
C ASN A 34 -32.37 0.74 1.82
N THR A 35 -32.50 1.90 2.49
CA THR A 35 -31.34 2.72 2.86
C THR A 35 -30.43 1.99 3.82
N ALA A 36 -30.99 1.24 4.78
CA ALA A 36 -30.22 0.45 5.74
C ALA A 36 -29.33 -0.60 5.05
N ASP A 37 -29.89 -1.35 4.10
CA ASP A 37 -29.18 -2.41 3.36
C ASP A 37 -28.07 -1.83 2.46
N ASN A 38 -28.33 -0.69 1.84
CA ASN A 38 -27.33 0.03 1.04
C ASN A 38 -26.15 0.48 1.90
N ILE A 39 -26.42 1.06 3.07
CA ILE A 39 -25.38 1.51 4.00
C ILE A 39 -24.61 0.31 4.56
N GLU A 40 -25.27 -0.80 4.87
CA GLU A 40 -24.65 -2.04 5.34
C GLU A 40 -23.73 -2.68 4.29
N THR A 41 -24.16 -2.69 3.02
CA THR A 41 -23.34 -3.17 1.90
C THR A 41 -22.08 -2.33 1.74
N LEU A 42 -22.21 -1.00 1.78
CA LEU A 42 -21.07 -0.09 1.68
C LEU A 42 -20.12 -0.21 2.87
N ARG A 43 -20.66 -0.36 4.09
CA ARG A 43 -19.88 -0.57 5.31
C ARG A 43 -19.05 -1.84 5.21
N THR A 44 -19.68 -2.96 4.85
CA THR A 44 -19.01 -4.26 4.68
C THR A 44 -17.91 -4.18 3.62
N LYS A 45 -18.21 -3.55 2.47
CA LYS A 45 -17.21 -3.32 1.42
C LYS A 45 -16.01 -2.49 1.93
N ALA A 46 -16.26 -1.48 2.76
CA ALA A 46 -15.20 -0.68 3.35
C ALA A 46 -14.34 -1.47 4.35
N GLU A 47 -14.91 -2.42 5.09
CA GLU A 47 -14.16 -3.34 5.98
C GLU A 47 -13.28 -4.30 5.19
N THR A 48 -13.80 -4.88 4.10
CA THR A 48 -13.04 -5.74 3.19
C THR A 48 -11.86 -5.00 2.57
N LEU A 49 -12.12 -3.83 1.96
CA LEU A 49 -11.08 -3.02 1.32
C LEU A 49 -10.00 -2.55 2.32
N ASN A 50 -10.39 -2.25 3.56
CA ASN A 50 -9.42 -1.90 4.60
C ASN A 50 -8.53 -3.10 4.97
N SER A 51 -9.11 -4.29 5.09
CA SER A 51 -8.35 -5.51 5.38
C SER A 51 -7.39 -5.88 4.25
N GLU A 52 -7.84 -5.76 3.01
CA GLU A 52 -6.99 -5.91 1.81
C GLU A 52 -5.86 -4.89 1.80
N GLN A 53 -6.14 -3.63 2.12
CA GLN A 53 -5.13 -2.58 2.21
C GLN A 53 -4.05 -2.92 3.24
N GLU A 54 -4.42 -3.38 4.44
CA GLU A 54 -3.45 -3.76 5.47
C GLU A 54 -2.59 -4.96 5.03
N SER A 55 -3.20 -5.95 4.35
CA SER A 55 -2.44 -7.05 3.74
C SER A 55 -1.44 -6.56 2.69
N MET A 56 -1.86 -5.65 1.81
CA MET A 56 -0.97 -5.06 0.80
C MET A 56 0.17 -4.26 1.43
N LYS A 57 -0.07 -3.52 2.53
CA LYS A 57 0.99 -2.80 3.26
C LYS A 57 2.05 -3.76 3.80
N ALA A 58 1.61 -4.90 4.36
CA ALA A 58 2.54 -5.93 4.84
C ALA A 58 3.37 -6.53 3.68
N GLN A 59 2.73 -6.85 2.56
CA GLN A 59 3.40 -7.35 1.36
C GLN A 59 4.39 -6.35 0.77
N LEU A 60 4.01 -5.06 0.73
CA LEU A 60 4.86 -3.99 0.26
C LEU A 60 6.13 -3.90 1.11
N LYS A 61 6.01 -3.92 2.43
CA LYS A 61 7.17 -3.91 3.34
C LYS A 61 8.12 -5.06 3.05
N LYS A 62 7.59 -6.29 2.93
CA LYS A 62 8.39 -7.47 2.59
C LYS A 62 9.11 -7.30 1.24
N LYS A 63 8.40 -6.82 0.21
CA LYS A 63 8.99 -6.59 -1.12
C LYS A 63 10.04 -5.48 -1.12
N THR A 64 9.88 -4.45 -0.29
CA THR A 64 10.89 -3.40 -0.11
C THR A 64 12.16 -3.97 0.51
N GLU A 65 12.05 -4.84 1.51
CA GLU A 65 13.20 -5.52 2.11
C GLU A 65 13.91 -6.44 1.09
N GLU A 66 13.15 -7.27 0.36
CA GLU A 66 13.70 -8.12 -0.71
C GLU A 66 14.42 -7.30 -1.80
N LEU A 67 13.83 -6.18 -2.24
CA LEU A 67 14.43 -5.30 -3.24
C LEU A 67 15.73 -4.69 -2.73
N LYS A 68 15.74 -4.24 -1.47
CA LYS A 68 16.93 -3.66 -0.85
C LYS A 68 18.09 -4.66 -0.82
N ASP A 69 17.84 -5.89 -0.41
CA ASP A 69 18.87 -6.93 -0.35
C ASP A 69 19.45 -7.25 -1.74
N VAL A 70 18.60 -7.32 -2.77
CA VAL A 70 19.04 -7.53 -4.15
C VAL A 70 19.88 -6.35 -4.64
N MET A 71 19.47 -5.12 -4.36
CA MET A 71 20.21 -3.92 -4.76
C MET A 71 21.58 -3.84 -4.08
N GLU A 72 21.66 -4.12 -2.78
CA GLU A 72 22.94 -4.14 -2.07
C GLU A 72 23.90 -5.19 -2.64
N ASN A 73 23.38 -6.37 -3.00
CA ASN A 73 24.20 -7.41 -3.62
C ASN A 73 24.61 -7.05 -5.04
N LEU A 74 23.73 -6.43 -5.82
CA LEU A 74 24.04 -5.91 -7.15
C LEU A 74 25.16 -4.86 -7.09
N ASP A 75 25.10 -3.94 -6.13
CA ASP A 75 26.11 -2.91 -5.93
C ASP A 75 27.46 -3.50 -5.51
N LYS A 76 27.46 -4.50 -4.62
CA LYS A 76 28.68 -5.22 -4.22
C LYS A 76 29.32 -5.92 -5.41
N VAL A 77 28.56 -6.76 -6.12
CA VAL A 77 29.06 -7.56 -7.25
C VAL A 77 29.52 -6.65 -8.39
N SER A 78 28.74 -5.63 -8.74
CA SER A 78 29.11 -4.70 -9.80
C SER A 78 30.33 -3.86 -9.40
N GLY A 79 30.41 -3.42 -8.14
CA GLY A 79 31.56 -2.70 -7.60
C GLY A 79 32.84 -3.52 -7.66
N ASP A 80 32.81 -4.77 -7.20
CA ASP A 80 33.97 -5.66 -7.22
C ASP A 80 34.37 -6.04 -8.65
N THR A 81 33.40 -6.25 -9.54
CA THR A 81 33.66 -6.48 -10.96
C THR A 81 34.35 -5.28 -11.60
N LYS A 82 33.88 -4.06 -11.32
CA LYS A 82 34.53 -2.82 -11.79
C LYS A 82 35.95 -2.69 -11.25
N LYS A 83 36.22 -3.04 -9.99
CA LYS A 83 37.58 -3.04 -9.42
C LYS A 83 38.49 -4.01 -10.17
N ARG A 84 38.03 -5.24 -10.45
CA ARG A 84 38.80 -6.24 -11.21
C ARG A 84 39.13 -5.75 -12.62
N ILE A 85 38.15 -5.18 -13.33
CA ILE A 85 38.37 -4.57 -14.66
C ILE A 85 39.47 -3.50 -14.61
N LYS A 86 39.49 -2.67 -13.56
CA LYS A 86 40.54 -1.66 -13.40
C LYS A 86 41.94 -2.24 -13.18
N LEU A 87 42.05 -3.45 -12.65
CA LEU A 87 43.33 -4.15 -12.44
C LEU A 87 43.81 -4.86 -13.71
N ASP A 88 42.89 -5.49 -14.44
CA ASP A 88 43.23 -6.41 -15.54
C ASP A 88 43.19 -5.75 -16.93
N VAL A 89 42.49 -4.62 -17.08
CA VAL A 89 42.22 -4.00 -18.38
C VAL A 89 42.85 -2.60 -18.47
N PRO A 90 43.50 -2.25 -19.60
CA PRO A 90 44.00 -0.90 -19.84
C PRO A 90 42.92 0.18 -19.68
N GLN A 91 43.28 1.30 -19.06
CA GLN A 91 42.38 2.42 -18.74
C GLN A 91 41.63 2.98 -19.95
N SER A 92 42.24 2.96 -21.14
CA SER A 92 41.60 3.38 -22.40
C SER A 92 40.32 2.61 -22.75
N LEU A 93 40.15 1.40 -22.21
CA LEU A 93 39.00 0.53 -22.47
C LEU A 93 37.94 0.57 -21.36
N TRP A 94 38.19 1.24 -20.23
CA TRP A 94 37.27 1.28 -19.07
C TRP A 94 35.89 1.84 -19.41
N LYS A 95 35.83 2.81 -20.32
CA LYS A 95 34.57 3.41 -20.78
C LYS A 95 33.60 2.37 -21.37
N LYS A 96 34.11 1.28 -21.97
CA LYS A 96 33.28 0.17 -22.49
C LYS A 96 32.52 -0.56 -21.40
N PHE A 97 33.01 -0.51 -20.16
CA PHE A 97 32.40 -1.14 -18.99
C PHE A 97 31.59 -0.16 -18.14
N GLY A 98 31.30 1.03 -18.67
CA GLY A 98 30.59 2.09 -17.92
C GLY A 98 31.38 2.63 -16.74
N ILE A 99 32.71 2.50 -16.78
CA ILE A 99 33.61 3.09 -15.79
C ILE A 99 34.10 4.41 -16.36
N GLU A 100 33.59 5.52 -15.81
CA GLU A 100 34.09 6.85 -16.15
C GLU A 100 35.43 7.10 -15.46
N ASP A 101 36.33 7.72 -16.20
CA ASP A 101 37.61 8.18 -15.68
C ASP A 101 37.40 9.54 -15.02
N LYS A 102 37.65 9.63 -13.70
CA LYS A 102 37.68 10.93 -13.03
C LYS A 102 39.01 11.58 -13.39
N LYS A 103 38.97 12.50 -14.36
CA LYS A 103 40.04 13.47 -14.60
C LYS A 103 40.43 14.20 -13.32
#